data_AF-A0A3C2B2J9-F1
#
_entry.id   AF-A0A3C2B2J9-F1
#
_cell.length_a   1.000
_cell.length_b   1.000
_cell.length_c   1.000
_cell.angle_alpha   90.00
_cell.angle_beta   90.00
_cell.angle_gamma   90.00
#
_symmetry.space_group_name_H-M   'P 1'
#
loop_
_entity.id
_entity.type
_entity.pdbx_description
1 polymer ?
#
loop_
_entity_poly.entity_id
_entity_poly.type
_entity_poly.pdbx_seq_one_letter_code
_entity_poly.pdbx_strand_id
1 'polypeptide(L)'
;GQFQLRTGSGAFVPPNDPLANERFVVAADLDGKRDQARIRIGAALDTAELLDALADQIERREALVWDKQRDDLVQRVEMRLGGMLLEETVRAAPPGADTVAALVERVRSTRLAALGWSDRAAALRARVAFLWRESGSSGDGADTWPDWSDATLLRTLDDWLAPYLIGATGRADLERL
;
A
#
# COMPACT_ATOMS: atom_id res chain seq x y z
N GLY A 1 4.70 -23.09 -20.50
CA GLY A 1 4.52 -22.30 -19.26
C GLY A 1 5.32 -21.02 -19.36
N GLN A 2 4.85 -19.94 -18.72
CA GLN A 2 5.59 -18.69 -18.58
C GLN A 2 6.13 -18.57 -17.15
N PHE A 3 7.35 -18.09 -17.01
CA PHE A 3 8.09 -18.01 -15.76
C PHE A 3 8.74 -16.64 -15.61
N GLN A 4 9.00 -16.25 -14.37
CA GLN A 4 9.85 -15.11 -14.04
C GLN A 4 11.16 -15.63 -13.46
N LEU A 5 12.29 -15.17 -14.01
CA LEU A 5 13.62 -15.48 -13.50
C LEU A 5 13.92 -14.66 -12.25
N ARG A 6 14.89 -15.13 -11.44
CA ARG A 6 15.41 -14.40 -10.27
C ARG A 6 15.90 -12.99 -10.59
N THR A 7 16.36 -12.76 -11.82
CA THR A 7 16.80 -11.44 -12.29
C THR A 7 15.64 -10.49 -12.63
N GLY A 8 14.40 -10.97 -12.61
CA GLY A 8 13.19 -10.24 -12.96
C GLY A 8 12.73 -10.41 -14.41
N SER A 9 13.60 -10.92 -15.30
CA SER A 9 13.29 -11.18 -16.70
C SER A 9 12.31 -12.35 -16.88
N GLY A 10 11.49 -12.30 -17.94
CA GLY A 10 10.61 -13.40 -18.30
C GLY A 10 11.37 -14.56 -18.97
N ALA A 11 10.87 -15.78 -18.76
CA ALA A 11 11.30 -16.99 -19.46
C ALA A 11 10.11 -17.89 -19.79
N PHE A 12 10.27 -18.80 -20.74
CA PHE A 12 9.19 -19.72 -21.09
C PHE A 12 9.69 -21.10 -21.52
N VAL A 13 8.82 -22.09 -21.40
CA VAL A 13 8.89 -23.39 -22.09
C VAL A 13 7.67 -23.56 -22.99
N PRO A 14 7.77 -24.37 -24.07
CA PRO A 14 6.62 -24.73 -24.88
C PRO A 14 5.44 -25.25 -24.04
N PRO A 15 4.18 -25.02 -24.45
CA PRO A 15 3.01 -25.46 -23.69
C PRO A 15 2.92 -26.98 -23.48
N ASN A 16 3.53 -27.78 -24.37
CA ASN A 16 3.56 -29.23 -24.31
C ASN A 16 4.76 -29.80 -23.54
N ASP A 17 5.61 -28.94 -22.98
CA ASP A 17 6.72 -29.35 -22.12
C ASP A 17 6.20 -29.74 -20.73
N PRO A 18 6.65 -30.84 -20.10
CA PRO A 18 6.26 -31.20 -18.74
C PRO A 18 6.49 -30.06 -17.73
N LEU A 19 7.54 -29.27 -17.92
CA LEU A 19 7.87 -28.14 -17.05
C LEU A 19 6.82 -27.01 -17.14
N ALA A 20 5.93 -27.02 -18.14
CA ALA A 20 4.96 -25.95 -18.34
C ALA A 20 3.98 -25.78 -17.18
N ASN A 21 3.73 -26.85 -16.41
CA ASN A 21 2.80 -26.88 -15.28
C ASN A 21 3.50 -26.85 -13.91
N GLU A 22 4.82 -26.80 -13.90
CA GLU A 22 5.60 -26.75 -12.66
C GLU A 22 5.57 -25.36 -12.06
N ARG A 23 5.56 -25.29 -10.71
CA ARG A 23 5.57 -24.00 -9.99
C ARG A 23 6.92 -23.32 -10.06
N PHE A 24 8.00 -24.09 -9.87
CA PHE A 24 9.37 -23.62 -9.90
C PHE A 24 10.22 -24.50 -10.80
N VAL A 25 11.12 -23.87 -11.54
CA VAL A 25 12.02 -24.53 -12.49
C VAL A 25 13.40 -23.93 -12.34
N VAL A 26 14.42 -24.79 -12.26
CA VAL A 26 15.81 -24.37 -12.44
C VAL A 26 16.09 -24.33 -13.94
N ALA A 27 16.35 -23.15 -14.49
CA ALA A 27 16.79 -22.98 -15.88
C ALA A 27 18.33 -23.09 -15.95
N ALA A 28 18.84 -24.24 -16.39
CA ALA A 28 20.27 -24.48 -16.55
C ALA A 28 20.81 -23.89 -17.86
N ASP A 29 19.99 -23.86 -18.92
CA ASP A 29 20.31 -23.22 -20.19
C ASP A 29 19.13 -22.42 -20.74
N LEU A 30 19.41 -21.20 -21.17
CA LEU A 30 18.47 -20.24 -21.72
C LEU A 30 18.91 -19.84 -23.12
N ASP A 31 17.94 -19.48 -23.98
CA ASP A 31 18.27 -19.09 -25.36
C ASP A 31 18.91 -17.71 -25.54
N GLY A 32 19.12 -16.99 -24.43
CA GLY A 32 19.87 -15.73 -24.38
C GLY A 32 19.10 -14.49 -24.83
N LYS A 33 17.81 -14.62 -25.18
CA LYS A 33 16.96 -13.46 -25.47
C LYS A 33 16.71 -12.66 -24.19
N ARG A 34 16.93 -11.34 -24.25
CA ARG A 34 16.80 -10.44 -23.08
C ARG A 34 15.38 -10.37 -22.51
N ASP A 35 14.39 -10.53 -23.37
CA ASP A 35 12.98 -10.50 -23.00
C ASP A 35 12.35 -11.83 -23.43
N GLN A 36 11.82 -12.59 -22.47
CA GLN A 36 11.24 -13.91 -22.66
C GLN A 36 12.20 -14.96 -23.25
N ALA A 37 13.26 -15.27 -22.49
CA ALA A 37 14.20 -16.33 -22.88
C ALA A 37 13.52 -17.71 -22.88
N ARG A 38 13.76 -18.52 -23.91
CA ARG A 38 13.33 -19.92 -23.92
C ARG A 38 14.24 -20.75 -23.02
N ILE A 39 13.67 -21.48 -22.08
CA ILE A 39 14.39 -22.50 -21.30
C ILE A 39 14.63 -23.70 -22.22
N ARG A 40 15.91 -24.02 -22.48
CA ARG A 40 16.29 -25.18 -23.30
C ARG A 40 16.57 -26.40 -22.43
N ILE A 41 17.19 -26.18 -21.28
CA ILE A 41 17.49 -27.20 -20.28
C ILE A 41 17.03 -26.67 -18.93
N GLY A 42 16.18 -27.45 -18.27
CA GLY A 42 15.76 -27.17 -16.91
C GLY A 42 15.17 -28.39 -16.23
N ALA A 43 14.91 -28.26 -14.95
CA ALA A 43 14.28 -29.28 -14.13
C ALA A 43 13.26 -28.64 -13.20
N ALA A 44 12.19 -29.38 -12.90
CA ALA A 44 11.26 -29.01 -11.84
C ALA A 44 12.02 -28.91 -10.51
N LEU A 45 11.64 -27.94 -9.68
CA LEU A 45 12.20 -27.77 -8.36
C LEU A 45 11.06 -27.77 -7.34
N ASP A 46 11.20 -28.60 -6.32
CA ASP A 46 10.22 -28.63 -5.24
C ASP A 46 10.28 -27.33 -4.41
N THR A 47 9.14 -26.90 -3.89
CA THR A 47 9.06 -25.66 -3.12
C THR A 47 9.83 -25.78 -1.80
N ALA A 48 9.77 -26.93 -1.11
CA ALA A 48 10.50 -27.13 0.14
C ALA A 48 12.02 -27.16 -0.09
N GLU A 49 12.48 -27.80 -1.16
CA GLU A 49 13.89 -27.81 -1.55
C GLU A 49 14.42 -26.41 -1.87
N LEU A 50 13.64 -25.60 -2.60
CA LEU A 50 13.97 -24.19 -2.86
C LEU A 50 14.11 -23.40 -1.55
N LEU A 51 13.13 -23.51 -0.67
CA LEU A 51 13.07 -22.74 0.58
C LEU A 51 14.22 -23.11 1.52
N ASP A 52 14.62 -24.38 1.57
CA ASP A 52 15.74 -24.86 2.38
C ASP A 52 17.09 -24.43 1.78
N ALA A 53 17.29 -24.67 0.48
CA ALA A 53 18.58 -24.43 -0.17
C ALA A 53 18.93 -22.95 -0.36
N LEU A 54 17.93 -22.06 -0.42
CA LEU A 54 18.11 -20.62 -0.66
C LEU A 54 17.53 -19.75 0.47
N ALA A 55 17.34 -20.34 1.66
CA ALA A 55 16.74 -19.68 2.81
C ALA A 55 17.39 -18.33 3.13
N ASP A 56 18.72 -18.25 3.00
CA ASP A 56 19.56 -17.08 3.28
C ASP A 56 19.38 -15.93 2.26
N GLN A 57 18.86 -16.22 1.08
CA GLN A 57 18.63 -15.28 -0.01
C GLN A 57 17.16 -14.85 -0.15
N ILE A 58 16.27 -15.42 0.67
CA ILE A 58 14.86 -15.06 0.66
C ILE A 58 14.66 -13.80 1.49
N GLU A 59 14.14 -12.78 0.85
CA GLU A 59 13.83 -11.49 1.45
C GLU A 59 12.35 -11.42 1.80
N ARG A 60 12.06 -11.04 3.04
CA ARG A 60 10.73 -10.65 3.48
C ARG A 60 10.56 -9.14 3.30
N ARG A 61 9.58 -8.72 2.50
CA ARG A 61 9.23 -7.31 2.28
C ARG A 61 7.83 -7.04 2.78
N GLU A 62 7.68 -6.03 3.62
CA GLU A 62 6.38 -5.60 4.13
C GLU A 62 6.09 -4.19 3.63
N ALA A 63 4.87 -3.97 3.13
CA ALA A 63 4.42 -2.67 2.66
C ALA A 63 2.98 -2.42 3.07
N LEU A 64 2.69 -1.19 3.50
CA LEU A 64 1.33 -0.72 3.69
C LEU A 64 0.80 -0.18 2.36
N VAL A 65 -0.31 -0.74 1.90
CA VAL A 65 -0.90 -0.39 0.60
C VAL A 65 -2.40 -0.25 0.73
N TRP A 66 -2.98 0.68 -0.02
CA TRP A 66 -4.44 0.75 -0.15
C TRP A 66 -4.90 -0.31 -1.15
N ASP A 67 -5.63 -1.31 -0.65
CA ASP A 67 -6.24 -2.34 -1.49
C ASP A 67 -7.52 -1.78 -2.11
N LYS A 68 -7.55 -1.68 -3.45
CA LYS A 68 -8.71 -1.12 -4.17
C LYS A 68 -9.92 -2.04 -4.18
N GLN A 69 -9.72 -3.36 -4.06
CA GLN A 69 -10.83 -4.32 -4.06
C GLN A 69 -11.52 -4.34 -2.71
N ARG A 70 -10.74 -4.27 -1.62
CA ARG A 70 -11.27 -4.14 -0.26
C ARG A 70 -11.67 -2.72 0.09
N ASP A 71 -11.14 -1.75 -0.66
CA ASP A 71 -11.15 -0.32 -0.35
C ASP A 71 -10.68 -0.06 1.09
N ASP A 72 -9.54 -0.64 1.46
CA ASP A 72 -9.02 -0.54 2.82
C ASP A 72 -7.48 -0.52 2.83
N LEU A 73 -6.89 -0.05 3.93
CA LEU A 73 -5.46 -0.13 4.16
C LEU A 73 -5.09 -1.54 4.62
N VAL A 74 -4.16 -2.17 3.92
CA VAL A 74 -3.68 -3.51 4.25
C VAL A 74 -2.16 -3.52 4.32
N GLN A 75 -1.64 -4.46 5.10
CA GLN A 75 -0.23 -4.81 5.04
C GLN A 75 -0.03 -5.98 4.08
N ARG A 76 0.69 -5.73 2.99
CA ARG A 76 1.16 -6.77 2.08
C ARG A 76 2.53 -7.26 2.56
N VAL A 77 2.65 -8.56 2.77
CA VAL A 77 3.89 -9.24 3.10
C VAL A 77 4.26 -10.14 1.93
N GLU A 78 5.39 -9.85 1.31
CA GLU A 78 5.94 -10.62 0.20
C GLU A 78 7.20 -11.36 0.64
N MET A 79 7.27 -12.65 0.32
CA MET A 79 8.50 -13.44 0.39
C MET A 79 9.07 -13.50 -1.02
N ARG A 80 10.26 -12.95 -1.22
CA ARG A 80 10.87 -12.84 -2.55
C ARG A 80 12.23 -13.51 -2.59
N LEU A 81 12.56 -14.09 -3.74
CA LEU A 81 13.92 -14.51 -4.08
C LEU A 81 14.38 -13.66 -5.27
N GLY A 82 15.11 -12.59 -4.97
CA GLY A 82 15.40 -11.54 -5.95
C GLY A 82 14.12 -10.98 -6.58
N GLY A 83 14.01 -11.07 -7.91
CA GLY A 83 12.84 -10.66 -8.67
C GLY A 83 11.64 -11.59 -8.58
N MET A 84 11.77 -12.82 -8.05
CA MET A 84 10.68 -13.79 -7.99
C MET A 84 9.85 -13.62 -6.71
N LEU A 85 8.52 -13.60 -6.84
CA LEU A 85 7.58 -13.67 -5.72
C LEU A 85 7.31 -15.14 -5.38
N LEU A 86 7.64 -15.57 -4.16
CA LEU A 86 7.43 -16.94 -3.70
C LEU A 86 6.06 -17.09 -3.05
N GLU A 87 5.75 -16.14 -2.17
CA GLU A 87 4.52 -16.08 -1.40
C GLU A 87 4.12 -14.63 -1.19
N GLU A 88 2.82 -14.35 -1.26
CA GLU A 88 2.23 -13.07 -0.90
C GLU A 88 1.11 -13.34 0.11
N THR A 89 1.15 -12.64 1.23
CA THR A 89 0.06 -12.63 2.19
C THR A 89 -0.39 -11.20 2.42
N VAL A 90 -1.71 -10.99 2.40
CA VAL A 90 -2.34 -9.72 2.75
C VAL A 90 -3.00 -9.87 4.12
N ARG A 91 -2.68 -8.98 5.04
CA ARG A 91 -3.27 -8.93 6.39
C ARG A 91 -3.70 -7.51 6.74
N ALA A 92 -4.47 -7.37 7.82
CA ALA A 92 -4.84 -6.06 8.35
C ALA A 92 -3.59 -5.22 8.66
N ALA A 93 -3.65 -3.91 8.42
CA ALA A 93 -2.56 -3.03 8.78
C ALA A 93 -2.40 -2.97 10.32
N PRO A 94 -1.18 -3.15 10.85
CA PRO A 94 -0.96 -2.98 12.28
C PRO A 94 -1.12 -1.51 12.68
N PRO A 95 -1.61 -1.20 13.89
CA PRO A 95 -1.57 0.17 14.39
C PRO A 95 -0.12 0.64 14.54
N GLY A 96 0.14 1.91 14.25
CA GLY A 96 1.50 2.47 14.34
C GLY A 96 1.70 3.70 13.45
N ALA A 97 2.87 4.33 13.58
CA ALA A 97 3.18 5.57 12.90
C ALA A 97 3.07 5.47 11.36
N ASP A 98 3.55 4.37 10.77
CA ASP A 98 3.48 4.16 9.32
C ASP A 98 2.03 4.03 8.83
N THR A 99 1.17 3.39 9.62
CA THR A 99 -0.26 3.28 9.35
C THR A 99 -0.96 4.63 9.47
N VAL A 100 -0.64 5.42 10.50
CA VAL A 100 -1.14 6.80 10.62
C VAL A 100 -0.74 7.63 9.40
N ALA A 101 0.53 7.58 9.00
CA ALA A 101 1.02 8.30 7.84
C ALA A 101 0.30 7.86 6.55
N ALA A 102 0.09 6.56 6.35
CA ALA A 102 -0.64 6.04 5.20
C ALA A 102 -2.11 6.46 5.18
N LEU A 103 -2.78 6.48 6.33
CA LEU A 103 -4.17 6.95 6.46
C LEU A 103 -4.29 8.46 6.24
N VAL A 104 -3.36 9.26 6.77
CA VAL A 104 -3.32 10.70 6.51
C VAL A 104 -3.11 10.98 5.02
N GLU A 105 -2.21 10.24 4.36
CA GLU A 105 -2.00 10.38 2.92
C GLU A 105 -3.24 9.94 2.12
N ARG A 106 -3.99 8.95 2.60
CA ARG A 106 -5.29 8.60 2.02
C ARG A 106 -6.27 9.77 2.11
N VAL A 107 -6.37 10.43 3.26
CA VAL A 107 -7.24 11.61 3.44
C VAL A 107 -6.77 12.76 2.55
N ARG A 108 -5.45 12.96 2.40
CA ARG A 108 -4.87 13.98 1.52
C ARG A 108 -5.22 13.73 0.05
N SER A 109 -4.98 12.52 -0.44
CA SER A 109 -5.25 12.11 -1.83
C SER A 109 -6.74 12.11 -2.19
N THR A 110 -7.62 11.86 -1.21
CA THR A 110 -9.08 11.92 -1.37
C THR A 110 -9.67 13.30 -1.08
N ARG A 111 -8.84 14.31 -0.78
CA ARG A 111 -9.26 15.67 -0.44
C ARG A 111 -10.32 15.71 0.67
N LEU A 112 -10.05 15.06 1.81
CA LEU A 112 -10.95 14.93 2.97
C LEU A 112 -12.17 14.02 2.77
N ALA A 113 -12.42 13.49 1.57
CA ALA A 113 -13.60 12.66 1.30
C ALA A 113 -13.58 11.28 1.98
N ALA A 114 -12.40 10.80 2.38
CA ALA A 114 -12.26 9.56 3.16
C ALA A 114 -12.72 9.70 4.63
N LEU A 115 -12.97 10.92 5.10
CA LEU A 115 -13.50 11.15 6.45
C LEU A 115 -15.02 11.03 6.45
N GLY A 116 -15.57 10.38 7.47
CA GLY A 116 -17.01 10.16 7.63
C GLY A 116 -17.77 11.41 8.10
N TRP A 117 -17.69 12.51 7.34
CA TRP A 117 -18.29 13.80 7.71
C TRP A 117 -19.78 13.67 8.06
N SER A 118 -20.10 13.72 9.35
CA SER A 118 -21.49 13.82 9.80
C SER A 118 -22.10 15.18 9.44
N ASP A 119 -23.43 15.23 9.31
CA ASP A 119 -24.15 16.49 9.09
C ASP A 119 -23.83 17.55 10.15
N ARG A 120 -23.60 17.12 11.40
CA ARG A 120 -23.19 18.00 12.50
C ARG A 120 -21.80 18.58 12.29
N ALA A 121 -20.84 17.77 11.85
CA ALA A 121 -19.49 18.22 11.55
C ALA A 121 -19.46 19.17 10.35
N ALA A 122 -20.21 18.86 9.29
CA ALA A 122 -20.35 19.74 8.13
C ALA A 122 -20.99 21.09 8.49
N ALA A 123 -22.07 21.08 9.29
CA ALA A 123 -22.71 22.31 9.77
C ALA A 123 -21.79 23.14 10.67
N LEU A 124 -21.00 22.51 11.54
CA LEU A 124 -20.01 23.20 12.36
C LEU A 124 -18.95 23.88 11.48
N ARG A 125 -18.41 23.18 10.49
CA ARG A 125 -17.44 23.74 9.53
C ARG A 125 -18.01 24.93 8.78
N ALA A 126 -19.26 24.85 8.32
CA ALA A 126 -19.92 25.96 7.65
C ALA A 126 -20.06 27.19 8.56
N ARG A 127 -20.41 26.98 9.84
CA ARG A 127 -20.51 28.05 10.84
C ARG A 127 -19.16 28.69 11.13
N VAL A 128 -18.10 27.90 11.34
CA VAL A 128 -16.75 28.42 11.56
C VAL A 128 -16.25 29.18 10.35
N ALA A 129 -16.46 28.66 9.14
CA ALA A 129 -16.10 29.35 7.90
C ALA A 129 -16.86 30.67 7.72
N PHE A 130 -18.13 30.74 8.13
CA PHE A 130 -18.89 31.99 8.15
C PHE A 130 -18.28 32.99 9.14
N LEU A 131 -18.04 32.58 10.39
CA LEU A 131 -17.45 33.43 11.42
C LEU A 131 -16.06 33.93 11.04
N TRP A 132 -15.24 33.08 10.42
CA TRP A 132 -13.92 33.47 9.90
C TRP A 132 -14.00 34.55 8.82
N ARG A 133 -14.99 34.49 7.92
CA ARG A 133 -15.20 35.53 6.89
C ARG A 133 -15.69 36.85 7.48
N GLU A 134 -16.63 36.79 8.42
CA GLU A 134 -17.27 37.98 9.01
C GLU A 134 -16.38 38.68 10.05
N SER A 135 -15.56 37.94 10.79
CA SER A 135 -14.68 38.54 11.83
C SER A 135 -13.49 39.29 11.25
N GLY A 136 -13.17 39.12 9.96
CA GLY A 136 -12.01 39.71 9.31
C GLY A 136 -10.69 39.16 9.87
N SER A 137 -9.67 39.03 9.04
CA SER A 137 -8.31 38.58 9.44
C SER A 137 -7.58 39.58 10.35
N SER A 138 -8.29 40.54 10.95
CA SER A 138 -7.79 41.70 11.67
C SER A 138 -8.09 41.56 13.15
N GLY A 139 -7.28 40.77 13.85
CA GLY A 139 -7.34 40.67 15.31
C GLY A 139 -6.00 40.26 15.86
N ASP A 140 -5.18 41.24 16.23
CA ASP A 140 -3.99 41.03 17.05
C ASP A 140 -4.42 40.45 18.41
N GLY A 141 -4.48 39.13 18.52
CA GLY A 141 -4.63 38.40 19.79
C GLY A 141 -5.83 37.46 19.86
N ALA A 142 -5.56 36.21 20.28
CA ALA A 142 -6.37 35.15 20.90
C ALA A 142 -7.84 34.84 20.49
N ASP A 143 -8.58 35.76 19.87
CA ASP A 143 -10.02 35.69 19.55
C ASP A 143 -10.31 35.54 18.04
N THR A 144 -9.32 35.18 17.23
CA THR A 144 -9.53 34.91 15.80
C THR A 144 -10.10 33.50 15.60
N TRP A 145 -11.24 33.39 14.90
CA TRP A 145 -11.78 32.10 14.50
C TRP A 145 -10.77 31.34 13.61
N PRO A 146 -10.63 30.02 13.75
CA PRO A 146 -9.70 29.26 12.92
C PRO A 146 -10.21 29.13 11.48
N ASP A 147 -9.29 29.11 10.52
CA ASP A 147 -9.61 28.77 9.14
C ASP A 147 -9.78 27.25 8.99
N TRP A 148 -11.03 26.79 8.83
CA TRP A 148 -11.37 25.38 8.57
C TRP A 148 -11.75 25.12 7.12
N SER A 149 -11.25 25.95 6.20
CA SER A 149 -11.31 25.68 4.77
C SER A 149 -10.65 24.34 4.43
N ASP A 150 -11.09 23.70 3.34
CA ASP A 150 -10.49 22.45 2.86
C ASP A 150 -8.97 22.59 2.67
N ALA A 151 -8.53 23.75 2.16
CA ALA A 151 -7.11 24.03 1.94
C ALA A 151 -6.30 24.02 3.24
N THR A 152 -6.79 24.68 4.29
CA THR A 152 -6.09 24.70 5.59
C THR A 152 -6.13 23.34 6.25
N LEU A 153 -7.29 22.68 6.29
CA LEU A 153 -7.41 21.33 6.86
C LEU A 153 -6.52 20.30 6.17
N LEU A 154 -6.40 20.35 4.84
CA LEU A 154 -5.51 19.46 4.09
C LEU A 154 -4.04 19.73 4.36
N ARG A 155 -3.65 20.98 4.58
CA ARG A 155 -2.26 21.36 4.87
C ARG A 155 -1.83 20.92 6.27
N THR A 156 -2.74 20.96 7.24
CA THR A 156 -2.43 20.70 8.66
C THR A 156 -2.93 19.34 9.15
N LEU A 157 -3.21 18.38 8.25
CA LEU A 157 -3.67 17.03 8.61
C LEU A 157 -2.77 16.37 9.67
N ASP A 158 -1.46 16.56 9.55
CA ASP A 158 -0.48 15.98 10.47
C ASP A 158 -0.62 16.54 11.90
N ASP A 159 -1.14 17.76 12.04
CA ASP A 159 -1.33 18.43 13.34
C ASP A 159 -2.66 18.08 14.00
N TRP A 160 -3.76 18.10 13.22
CA TRP A 160 -5.10 17.94 13.78
C TRP A 160 -5.68 16.55 13.62
N LEU A 161 -5.32 15.78 12.58
CA LEU A 161 -5.90 14.45 12.32
C LEU A 161 -5.02 13.32 12.86
N ALA A 162 -3.71 13.37 12.61
CA ALA A 162 -2.79 12.30 12.99
C ALA A 162 -2.86 11.88 14.47
N PRO A 163 -3.02 12.81 15.45
CA PRO A 163 -3.15 12.44 16.87
C PRO A 163 -4.36 11.55 17.19
N TYR A 164 -5.42 11.59 16.36
CA TYR A 164 -6.62 10.77 16.55
C TYR A 164 -6.52 9.39 15.88
N LEU A 165 -5.47 9.15 15.08
CA LEU A 165 -5.29 7.91 14.30
C LEU A 165 -4.31 6.92 14.94
N ILE A 166 -3.75 7.20 16.11
CA ILE A 166 -2.69 6.38 16.74
C ILE A 166 -3.04 4.88 16.84
N GLY A 167 -4.32 4.55 17.06
CA GLY A 167 -4.82 3.17 17.11
C GLY A 167 -5.57 2.70 15.86
N ALA A 168 -5.63 3.51 14.81
CA ALA A 168 -6.37 3.20 13.60
C ALA A 168 -5.67 2.13 12.77
N THR A 169 -6.45 1.31 12.08
CA THR A 169 -5.94 0.19 11.27
C THR A 169 -6.50 0.18 9.84
N GLY A 170 -7.45 1.04 9.51
CA GLY A 170 -8.08 1.03 8.20
C GLY A 170 -9.12 2.12 7.98
N ARG A 171 -9.86 2.00 6.87
CA ARG A 171 -10.89 2.95 6.43
C ARG A 171 -11.98 3.16 7.47
N ALA A 172 -12.42 2.08 8.12
CA ALA A 172 -13.51 2.16 9.10
C ALA A 172 -13.18 3.11 10.27
N ASP A 173 -11.91 3.25 10.64
CA ASP A 173 -11.49 4.20 11.67
C ASP A 173 -11.54 5.65 11.17
N LEU A 174 -11.25 5.91 9.89
CA LEU A 174 -11.42 7.23 9.27
C LEU A 174 -12.89 7.67 9.20
N GLU A 175 -13.78 6.72 8.93
CA GLU A 175 -15.23 6.97 8.84
C GLU A 175 -15.88 7.21 10.21
N ARG A 176 -15.24 6.79 11.30
CA ARG A 176 -15.78 6.85 12.66
C ARG A 176 -15.42 8.13 13.43
N LEU A 177 -14.48 8.93 12.92
CA LEU A 177 -14.08 10.21 13.50
C LEU A 177 -15.20 11.25 13.45
#